data_AF-A0AAI8ZMX5-F1
#
_entry.id   AF-A0AAI8ZMX5-F1
#
_cell.length_a   1.000
_cell.length_b   1.000
_cell.length_c   1.000
_cell.angle_alpha   90.00
_cell.angle_beta   90.00
_cell.angle_gamma   90.00
#
_symmetry.space_group_name_H-M   'P 1'
#
loop_
_entity.id
_entity.type
_entity.pdbx_description
1 polymer ?
#
loop_
_entity_poly.entity_id
_entity_poly.type
_entity_poly.pdbx_seq_one_letter_code
_entity_poly.pdbx_strand_id
1 'polypeptide(L)'
;MANREMLDEQRDETRLIIEELLDDGSDPDALYTIEHHLSAEKFEVLEKAAVEAFKLGYEVTDAEELEVEDGSVVMCCDVISEVALNAEIIDTQVEQLIALAEKCGVNYDGWGTYYEDPNGEEGEDGEFDDEELVDEDDDGKRH
;
A
#
# COMPACT_ATOMS: atom_id res chain seq x y z
N MET A 1 -26.65 1.26 -5.17
CA MET A 1 -27.09 -0.14 -5.00
C MET A 1 -25.98 -1.09 -5.44
N ALA A 2 -25.24 -0.80 -6.52
CA ALA A 2 -24.05 -1.55 -6.93
C ALA A 2 -22.97 -1.66 -5.82
N ASN A 3 -22.69 -0.57 -5.09
CA ASN A 3 -21.64 -0.58 -4.06
C ASN A 3 -21.92 -1.54 -2.91
N ARG A 4 -23.17 -1.90 -2.62
CA ARG A 4 -23.46 -2.75 -1.47
C ARG A 4 -23.15 -4.23 -1.72
N GLU A 5 -23.46 -4.72 -2.92
CA GLU A 5 -23.13 -6.10 -3.30
C GLU A 5 -21.61 -6.25 -3.47
N MET A 6 -20.94 -5.27 -4.08
CA MET A 6 -19.47 -5.25 -4.18
C MET A 6 -18.79 -5.18 -2.80
N LEU A 7 -19.33 -4.38 -1.88
CA LEU A 7 -18.82 -4.36 -0.51
C LEU A 7 -19.02 -5.70 0.18
N ASP A 8 -20.19 -6.33 0.09
CA ASP A 8 -20.40 -7.62 0.73
C ASP A 8 -19.47 -8.71 0.15
N GLU A 9 -19.22 -8.73 -1.16
CA GLU A 9 -18.22 -9.60 -1.80
C GLU A 9 -16.80 -9.32 -1.27
N GLN A 10 -16.38 -8.05 -1.25
CA GLN A 10 -15.07 -7.65 -0.76
C GLN A 10 -14.84 -8.03 0.70
N ARG A 11 -15.90 -7.96 1.53
CA ARG A 11 -15.85 -8.34 2.95
C ARG A 11 -15.67 -9.83 3.12
N ASP A 12 -16.29 -10.64 2.27
CA ASP A 12 -16.13 -12.09 2.28
C ASP A 12 -14.74 -12.50 1.78
N GLU A 13 -14.24 -11.85 0.72
CA GLU A 13 -12.86 -12.01 0.24
C GLU A 13 -11.86 -11.62 1.33
N THR A 14 -12.08 -10.50 2.03
CA THR A 14 -11.19 -10.03 3.10
C THR A 14 -11.08 -11.04 4.23
N ARG A 15 -12.19 -11.65 4.65
CA ARG A 15 -12.16 -12.71 5.66
C ARG A 15 -11.40 -13.93 5.17
N LEU A 16 -11.59 -14.31 3.91
CA LEU A 16 -10.90 -15.46 3.32
C LEU A 16 -9.38 -15.23 3.27
N ILE A 17 -8.94 -14.07 2.78
CA ILE A 17 -7.52 -13.72 2.68
C ILE A 17 -6.86 -13.73 4.07
N ILE A 18 -7.52 -13.14 5.07
CA ILE A 18 -7.02 -13.15 6.45
C ILE A 18 -6.94 -14.57 7.01
N GLU A 19 -7.97 -15.39 6.78
CA GLU A 19 -7.96 -16.79 7.21
C GLU A 19 -6.83 -17.59 6.54
N GLU A 20 -6.61 -17.39 5.23
CA GLU A 20 -5.53 -18.04 4.48
C GLU A 20 -4.14 -17.60 4.97
N LEU A 21 -3.92 -16.30 5.23
CA LEU A 21 -2.65 -15.79 5.77
C LEU A 21 -2.36 -16.40 7.15
N LEU A 22 -3.36 -16.45 8.02
CA LEU A 22 -3.20 -17.02 9.36
C LEU A 22 -3.03 -18.56 9.33
N ASP A 23 -3.68 -19.26 8.39
CA ASP A 23 -3.50 -20.71 8.20
C ASP A 23 -2.13 -21.06 7.61
N ASP A 24 -1.58 -20.20 6.75
CA ASP A 24 -0.20 -20.32 6.23
C ASP A 24 0.86 -20.01 7.31
N GLY A 25 0.41 -19.44 8.45
CA GLY A 25 1.23 -19.22 9.63
C GLY A 25 1.74 -17.79 9.80
N SER A 26 1.11 -16.80 9.17
CA SER A 26 1.43 -15.38 9.35
C SER A 26 1.18 -14.92 10.78
N ASP A 27 1.92 -13.93 11.27
CA ASP A 27 1.83 -13.48 12.67
C ASP A 27 0.53 -12.70 12.94
N PRO A 28 -0.42 -13.18 13.76
CA PRO A 28 -1.66 -12.46 14.05
C PRO A 28 -1.49 -11.19 14.90
N ASP A 29 -0.37 -11.06 15.63
CA ASP A 29 -0.09 -9.94 16.52
C ASP A 29 0.78 -8.86 15.85
N ALA A 30 1.28 -9.12 14.64
CA ALA A 30 2.00 -8.13 13.84
C ALA A 30 1.09 -7.02 13.30
N LEU A 31 1.69 -5.88 13.00
CA LEU A 31 1.04 -4.81 12.25
C LEU A 31 1.23 -5.10 10.76
N TYR A 32 0.13 -5.18 10.03
CA TYR A 32 0.15 -5.44 8.61
C TYR A 32 0.05 -4.13 7.86
N THR A 33 0.87 -4.04 6.83
CA THR A 33 0.78 -2.96 5.85
C THR A 33 -0.37 -3.29 4.90
N ILE A 34 -1.44 -2.52 4.99
CA ILE A 34 -2.60 -2.61 4.09
C ILE A 34 -2.42 -1.55 3.01
N GLU A 35 -2.34 -1.98 1.76
CA GLU A 35 -2.19 -1.11 0.59
C GLU A 35 -3.48 -1.08 -0.23
N HIS A 36 -3.95 0.10 -0.59
CA HIS A 36 -5.14 0.31 -1.39
C HIS A 36 -4.79 0.99 -2.70
N HIS A 37 -5.11 0.34 -3.81
CA HIS A 37 -4.78 0.82 -5.14
C HIS A 37 -5.88 1.73 -5.67
N LEU A 38 -5.50 2.95 -6.05
CA LEU A 38 -6.37 3.93 -6.68
C LEU A 38 -5.82 4.28 -8.06
N SER A 39 -6.69 4.37 -9.06
CA SER A 39 -6.34 4.83 -10.40
C SER A 39 -7.22 5.96 -10.89
N ALA A 40 -6.68 6.81 -11.76
CA ALA A 40 -7.40 7.92 -12.36
C ALA A 40 -6.88 8.25 -13.76
N GLU A 41 -7.76 8.70 -14.64
CA GLU A 41 -7.36 9.22 -15.96
C GLU A 41 -6.57 10.53 -15.89
N LYS A 42 -6.66 11.25 -14.77
CA LYS A 42 -6.07 12.59 -14.59
C LYS A 42 -5.33 12.67 -13.27
N PHE A 43 -4.06 13.08 -13.34
CA PHE A 43 -3.23 13.33 -12.17
C PHE A 43 -3.89 14.29 -11.16
N GLU A 44 -4.51 15.39 -11.61
CA GLU A 44 -5.17 16.36 -10.71
C GLU A 44 -6.32 15.76 -9.88
N VAL A 45 -6.92 14.68 -10.34
CA VAL A 45 -8.02 13.98 -9.65
C VAL A 45 -7.42 13.00 -8.64
N LEU A 46 -6.37 12.29 -9.06
CA LEU A 46 -5.59 11.40 -8.20
C LEU A 46 -4.95 12.16 -7.04
N GLU A 47 -4.28 13.29 -7.30
CA GLU A 47 -3.65 14.15 -6.30
C GLU A 47 -4.66 14.62 -5.24
N LYS A 48 -5.89 14.94 -5.65
CA LYS A 48 -6.95 15.32 -4.69
C LYS A 48 -7.35 14.14 -3.81
N ALA A 49 -7.48 12.95 -4.38
CA ALA A 49 -7.78 11.74 -3.62
C ALA A 49 -6.65 11.43 -2.64
N ALA A 50 -5.40 11.47 -3.09
CA ALA A 50 -4.21 11.29 -2.27
C ALA A 50 -4.16 12.28 -1.10
N VAL A 51 -4.37 13.57 -1.35
CA VAL A 51 -4.38 14.59 -0.30
C VAL A 51 -5.52 14.38 0.71
N GLU A 52 -6.69 13.94 0.27
CA GLU A 52 -7.80 13.64 1.18
C GLU A 52 -7.54 12.37 2.01
N ALA A 53 -6.94 11.33 1.41
CA ALA A 53 -6.50 10.13 2.12
C ALA A 53 -5.43 10.46 3.16
N PHE A 54 -4.45 11.29 2.79
CA PHE A 54 -3.42 11.78 3.71
C PHE A 54 -4.01 12.53 4.91
N LYS A 55 -5.05 13.34 4.70
CA LYS A 55 -5.77 14.03 5.80
C LYS A 55 -6.53 13.08 6.71
N LEU A 56 -6.96 11.92 6.21
CA LEU A 56 -7.62 10.89 7.00
C LEU A 56 -6.61 10.08 7.85
N GLY A 57 -5.32 10.27 7.62
CA GLY A 57 -4.24 9.60 8.36
C GLY A 57 -3.65 8.39 7.63
N TYR A 58 -3.96 8.22 6.34
CA TYR A 58 -3.31 7.23 5.50
C TYR A 58 -2.00 7.78 4.92
N GLU A 59 -1.05 6.91 4.63
CA GLU A 59 0.11 7.26 3.81
C GLU A 59 -0.24 7.08 2.33
N VAL A 60 0.35 7.87 1.45
CA VAL A 60 0.09 7.76 0.01
C VAL A 60 1.40 7.79 -0.74
N THR A 61 1.57 6.86 -1.67
CA THR A 61 2.74 6.77 -2.53
C THR A 61 2.67 7.81 -3.66
N ASP A 62 3.82 8.05 -4.31
CA ASP A 62 3.87 8.91 -5.48
C ASP A 62 3.01 8.34 -6.62
N ALA A 63 2.40 9.22 -7.41
CA ALA A 63 1.61 8.77 -8.54
C ALA A 63 2.51 8.22 -9.65
N GLU A 64 2.18 7.02 -10.13
CA GLU A 64 2.86 6.36 -11.25
C GLU A 64 1.98 6.31 -12.49
N GLU A 65 2.60 6.33 -13.67
CA GLU A 65 1.92 6.18 -14.95
C GLU A 65 1.85 4.70 -15.34
N LEU A 66 0.63 4.16 -15.39
CA LEU A 66 0.36 2.79 -15.78
C LEU A 66 -0.35 2.74 -17.15
N GLU A 67 0.23 2.01 -18.10
CA GLU A 67 -0.42 1.74 -19.39
C GLU A 67 -1.42 0.58 -19.21
N VAL A 68 -2.71 0.87 -19.39
CA VAL A 68 -3.77 -0.15 -19.35
C VAL A 68 -3.83 -0.92 -20.67
N GLU A 69 -4.50 -2.07 -20.68
CA GLU A 69 -4.60 -2.97 -21.85
C GLU A 69 -5.17 -2.31 -23.12
N ASP A 70 -5.90 -1.20 -22.98
CA ASP A 70 -6.42 -0.39 -24.10
C ASP A 70 -5.35 0.54 -24.73
N GLY A 71 -4.13 0.58 -24.19
CA GLY A 71 -3.03 1.46 -24.62
C GLY A 71 -3.17 2.91 -24.11
N SER A 72 -4.10 3.15 -23.19
CA SER A 72 -4.24 4.43 -22.48
C SER A 72 -3.34 4.45 -21.25
N VAL A 73 -2.76 5.61 -20.92
CA VAL A 73 -1.98 5.79 -19.69
C VAL A 73 -2.90 6.36 -18.62
N VAL A 74 -3.03 5.65 -17.51
CA VAL A 74 -3.72 6.11 -16.30
C VAL A 74 -2.70 6.36 -15.20
N MET A 75 -3.05 7.21 -14.26
CA MET A 75 -2.24 7.48 -13.09
C MET A 75 -2.71 6.56 -11.96
N CYS A 76 -1.81 5.87 -11.28
CA CYS A 76 -2.10 5.06 -10.10
C CYS A 76 -1.34 5.56 -8.88
N CYS A 77 -1.93 5.44 -7.69
CA CYS A 77 -1.26 5.65 -6.42
C CYS A 77 -1.78 4.65 -5.39
N ASP A 78 -0.93 4.34 -4.42
CA ASP A 78 -1.23 3.39 -3.37
C ASP A 78 -1.41 4.14 -2.05
N VAL A 79 -2.49 3.81 -1.36
CA VAL A 79 -2.82 4.36 -0.06
C VAL A 79 -2.52 3.30 0.98
N ILE A 80 -1.54 3.57 1.84
CA ILE A 80 -0.99 2.62 2.79
C ILE A 80 -1.50 2.93 4.21
N SER A 81 -1.77 1.88 4.97
CA SER A 81 -2.14 1.95 6.38
C SER A 81 -1.54 0.79 7.17
N GLU A 82 -0.89 1.08 8.28
CA GLU A 82 -0.42 0.05 9.22
C GLU A 82 -1.49 -0.25 10.26
N VAL A 83 -2.13 -1.42 10.16
CA VAL A 83 -3.17 -1.86 11.08
C VAL A 83 -3.05 -3.34 11.40
N ALA A 84 -3.65 -3.78 12.51
CA ALA A 84 -3.74 -5.20 12.82
C ALA A 84 -4.59 -5.91 11.75
N LEU A 85 -4.27 -7.18 11.46
CA LEU A 85 -4.97 -8.02 10.49
C LEU A 85 -6.40 -8.35 10.95
N ASN A 86 -7.30 -7.38 10.77
CA ASN A 86 -8.68 -7.46 11.23
C ASN A 86 -9.64 -7.03 10.11
N ALA A 87 -10.52 -7.96 9.73
CA ALA A 87 -11.51 -7.76 8.69
C ALA A 87 -12.38 -6.51 8.95
N GLU A 88 -12.78 -6.22 10.19
CA GLU A 88 -13.61 -5.04 10.48
C GLU A 88 -12.88 -3.72 10.23
N ILE A 89 -11.56 -3.70 10.44
CA ILE A 89 -10.72 -2.51 10.18
C ILE A 89 -10.58 -2.31 8.68
N ILE A 90 -10.20 -3.38 7.95
CA ILE A 90 -10.03 -3.34 6.50
C ILE A 90 -11.36 -3.01 5.81
N ASP A 91 -12.46 -3.64 6.21
CA ASP A 91 -13.82 -3.33 5.73
C ASP A 91 -14.11 -1.83 5.86
N THR A 92 -13.76 -1.23 6.99
CA THR A 92 -13.95 0.20 7.25
C THR A 92 -13.06 1.08 6.36
N GLN A 93 -11.80 0.71 6.16
CA GLN A 93 -10.86 1.42 5.29
C GLN A 93 -11.34 1.40 3.84
N VAL A 94 -11.75 0.23 3.35
CA VAL A 94 -12.31 0.04 2.01
C VAL A 94 -13.56 0.91 1.82
N GLU A 95 -14.52 0.89 2.76
CA GLU A 95 -15.72 1.72 2.69
C GLU A 95 -15.39 3.23 2.62
N GLN A 96 -14.42 3.67 3.43
CA GLN A 96 -13.96 5.06 3.43
C GLN A 96 -13.30 5.45 2.10
N LEU A 97 -12.42 4.60 1.58
CA LEU A 97 -11.68 4.87 0.34
C LEU A 97 -12.57 4.79 -0.89
N ILE A 98 -13.54 3.88 -0.93
CA ILE A 98 -14.56 3.85 -1.99
C ILE A 98 -15.38 5.15 -1.98
N ALA A 99 -15.84 5.59 -0.80
CA ALA A 99 -16.59 6.83 -0.69
C ALA A 99 -15.76 8.06 -1.09
N LEU A 100 -14.45 8.06 -0.76
CA LEU A 100 -13.50 9.08 -1.18
C LEU A 100 -13.25 9.03 -2.69
N ALA A 101 -13.14 7.83 -3.26
CA ALA A 101 -12.93 7.60 -4.67
C ALA A 101 -14.10 8.14 -5.50
N GLU A 102 -15.33 7.80 -5.12
CA GLU A 102 -16.55 8.34 -5.73
C GLU A 102 -16.65 9.86 -5.60
N LYS A 103 -16.22 10.43 -4.47
CA LYS A 103 -16.27 11.87 -4.21
C LYS A 103 -15.24 12.64 -5.06
N CYS A 104 -14.03 12.10 -5.21
CA CYS A 104 -12.96 12.71 -6.00
C CYS A 104 -13.10 12.42 -7.49
N GLY A 105 -13.77 11.33 -7.86
CA GLY A 105 -13.88 10.83 -9.24
C GLY A 105 -12.67 9.99 -9.66
N VAL A 106 -12.04 9.28 -8.72
CA VAL A 106 -11.01 8.27 -8.99
C VAL A 106 -11.63 6.87 -8.94
N ASN A 107 -10.94 5.90 -9.52
CA ASN A 107 -11.32 4.50 -9.49
C ASN A 107 -10.60 3.80 -8.32
N TYR A 108 -11.33 2.94 -7.62
CA TYR A 108 -10.76 2.09 -6.58
C TYR A 108 -10.60 0.69 -7.17
N ASP A 109 -9.36 0.21 -7.26
CA ASP A 109 -9.04 -1.04 -7.95
C ASP A 109 -9.00 -2.24 -7.00
N GLY A 110 -8.69 -2.02 -5.73
CA GLY A 110 -8.68 -3.06 -4.71
C GLY A 110 -7.74 -2.74 -3.56
N TRP A 111 -7.63 -3.69 -2.63
CA TRP A 111 -6.63 -3.64 -1.56
C TRP A 111 -5.80 -4.91 -1.55
N GLY A 112 -4.62 -4.82 -0.94
CA GLY A 112 -3.67 -5.90 -0.75
C GLY A 112 -2.97 -5.78 0.61
N THR A 113 -2.29 -6.84 0.98
CA THR A 113 -1.40 -6.86 2.15
C THR A 113 -0.28 -7.87 1.92
N TYR A 114 0.77 -7.78 2.73
CA TYR A 114 1.93 -8.67 2.67
C TYR A 114 1.84 -9.76 3.74
N TYR A 115 2.45 -10.90 3.45
CA TYR A 115 2.62 -11.96 4.43
C TYR A 115 3.72 -11.56 5.42
N GLU A 116 3.37 -11.48 6.70
CA GLU A 116 4.31 -11.25 7.79
C GLU A 116 4.79 -12.61 8.31
N ASP A 117 6.08 -12.92 8.11
CA ASP A 117 6.67 -14.16 8.59
C ASP A 117 7.02 -14.02 10.09
N PRO A 118 6.38 -14.79 11.01
CA PRO A 118 6.72 -14.74 12.44
C PRO A 118 8.15 -15.22 12.75
N ASN A 119 8.81 -15.90 11.81
CA ASN A 119 10.22 -16.29 11.89
C ASN A 119 11.11 -15.53 10.90
N GLY A 120 10.54 -14.63 10.10
CA GLY A 120 11.32 -13.69 9.31
C GLY A 120 12.09 -12.87 10.31
N GLU A 121 13.42 -12.91 10.26
CA GLU A 121 14.23 -11.96 10.99
C GLU A 121 13.63 -10.58 10.68
N GLU A 122 13.11 -9.88 11.71
CA GLU A 122 12.83 -8.45 11.64
C GLU A 122 14.02 -7.87 10.92
N GLY A 123 13.82 -7.52 9.64
CA GLY A 123 14.92 -7.32 8.73
C GLY A 123 15.90 -6.41 9.43
N GLU A 124 17.13 -6.91 9.59
CA GLU A 124 18.34 -6.10 9.53
C GLU A 124 17.96 -4.91 8.66
N ASP A 125 17.66 -3.81 9.35
CA ASP A 125 17.79 -2.48 8.83
C ASP A 125 19.11 -2.57 8.12
N GLY A 126 19.08 -2.59 6.79
CA GLY A 126 20.28 -2.74 6.01
C GLY A 126 21.24 -1.68 6.51
N GLU A 127 22.13 -2.09 7.42
CA GLU A 127 23.42 -1.50 7.65
C GLU A 127 24.01 -1.69 6.26
N PHE A 128 23.73 -0.70 5.42
CA PHE A 128 24.68 -0.19 4.47
C PHE A 128 25.89 0.05 5.36
N ASP A 129 26.67 -1.01 5.51
CA ASP A 129 28.04 -1.00 5.96
C ASP A 129 28.67 -0.01 4.98
N ASP A 130 28.61 1.26 5.37
CA ASP A 130 29.49 2.31 4.92
C ASP A 130 30.85 1.92 5.52
N GLU A 131 31.35 0.74 5.11
CA GLU A 131 32.73 0.32 5.23
C GLU A 131 33.44 1.38 4.41
N GLU A 132 33.90 2.38 5.15
CA GLU A 132 34.67 3.49 4.68
C GLU A 132 35.67 2.94 3.65
N LEU A 133 35.46 3.25 2.37
CA LEU A 133 36.55 3.20 1.40
C LEU A 133 37.51 4.35 1.72
N VAL A 134 38.14 4.28 2.89
CA VAL A 134 39.44 4.89 3.12
C VAL A 134 40.40 4.09 2.25
N ASP A 135 40.73 4.66 1.09
CA ASP A 135 41.96 4.29 0.40
C ASP A 135 43.11 4.50 1.40
N GLU A 136 43.59 3.42 2.02
CA GLU A 136 44.78 3.39 2.89
C GLU A 136 46.08 3.77 2.14
N ASP A 137 45.99 4.17 0.87
CA ASP A 137 47.10 4.55 0.01
C ASP A 137 47.05 6.01 -0.53
N ASP A 138 46.18 6.91 -0.03
CA ASP A 138 46.34 8.36 -0.28
C ASP A 138 47.25 9.02 0.76
N ASP A 139 48.56 8.93 0.52
CA ASP A 139 49.62 9.52 1.33
C ASP A 139 49.72 11.06 1.18
N GLY A 140 48.63 11.74 0.79
CA GLY A 140 48.44 13.19 0.91
C GLY A 140 49.46 14.07 0.18
N LYS A 141 50.27 13.52 -0.73
CA LYS A 141 51.26 14.27 -1.50
C LYS A 141 50.70 14.67 -2.85
N ARG A 142 50.15 15.89 -2.88
CA ARG A 142 50.05 16.69 -4.10
C ARG A 142 51.45 16.84 -4.71
N HIS A 143 51.65 16.30 -5.90
CA HIS A 143 52.77 16.61 -6.78
C HIS A 143 52.25 17.16 -8.10
#